data_AF-A0A1B8XX11-F1
#
_entry.id   AF-A0A1B8XX11-F1
#
_cell.length_a   1.000
_cell.length_b   1.000
_cell.length_c   1.000
_cell.angle_alpha   90.00
_cell.angle_beta   90.00
_cell.angle_gamma   90.00
#
_symmetry.space_group_name_H-M   'P 1'
#
loop_
_entity.id
_entity.type
_entity.pdbx_description
1 polymer ?
#
loop_
_entity_poly.entity_id
_entity_poly.type
_entity_poly.pdbx_seq_one_letter_code
_entity_poly.pdbx_strand_id
1 'polypeptide(L)'
;EDQAQVVSNLKSISLSSSKLLLAAKALSADPAAPNLKSQLAAAARAVTDSINQLITVCTQQAPGQKECDNALRELETVRELLQNPTEPVNDQSYFHCLDSVMENSK
;
A
#
# COMPACT_ATOMS: atom_id res chain seq x y z
N GLU A 1 7.36 -8.01 -10.50
CA GLU A 1 7.44 -8.36 -9.06
C GLU A 1 6.06 -8.50 -8.42
N ASP A 2 5.14 -7.57 -8.68
CA ASP A 2 3.84 -7.47 -7.99
C ASP A 2 2.96 -8.72 -8.12
N GLN A 3 2.90 -9.34 -9.30
CA GLN A 3 2.12 -10.57 -9.51
C GLN A 3 2.61 -11.73 -8.63
N ALA A 4 3.94 -11.89 -8.47
CA ALA A 4 4.51 -12.95 -7.65
C ALA A 4 4.18 -12.73 -6.17
N GLN A 5 4.20 -11.47 -5.71
CA GLN A 5 3.82 -11.10 -4.35
C GLN A 5 2.32 -11.34 -4.08
N VAL A 6 1.45 -10.97 -5.02
CA VAL A 6 0.00 -11.23 -4.94
C VAL A 6 -0.28 -12.73 -4.87
N VAL A 7 0.37 -13.53 -5.72
CA VAL A 7 0.24 -15.00 -5.68
C VAL A 7 0.73 -15.59 -4.35
N SER A 8 1.83 -15.07 -3.79
CA SER A 8 2.33 -15.48 -2.48
C SER A 8 1.32 -15.19 -1.36
N ASN A 9 0.75 -13.99 -1.34
CA ASN A 9 -0.27 -13.61 -0.36
C ASN A 9 -1.52 -14.50 -0.47
N LEU A 10 -1.99 -14.79 -1.69
CA LEU A 10 -3.12 -15.71 -1.92
C LEU A 10 -2.81 -17.13 -1.41
N LYS A 11 -1.58 -17.62 -1.56
CA LYS A 11 -1.16 -18.90 -0.96
C LYS A 11 -1.20 -18.86 0.57
N SER A 12 -0.77 -17.76 1.19
CA SER A 12 -0.86 -17.57 2.64
C SER A 12 -2.31 -17.58 3.14
N ILE A 13 -3.23 -16.90 2.43
CA ILE A 13 -4.68 -16.93 2.72
C ILE A 13 -5.23 -18.35 2.62
N SER A 14 -4.87 -19.10 1.57
CA SER A 14 -5.31 -20.49 1.41
C SER A 14 -4.82 -21.40 2.55
N LEU A 15 -3.57 -21.24 2.97
CA LEU A 15 -3.00 -22.03 4.06
C LEU A 15 -3.63 -21.69 5.42
N SER A 16 -3.79 -20.41 5.74
CA SER A 16 -4.42 -19.95 6.97
C SER A 16 -5.90 -20.37 7.03
N SER A 17 -6.62 -20.28 5.91
CA SER A 17 -8.01 -20.75 5.81
C SER A 17 -8.11 -22.27 6.00
N SER A 18 -7.17 -23.04 5.44
CA SER A 18 -7.12 -24.49 5.66
C SER A 18 -6.90 -24.84 7.15
N LYS A 19 -6.01 -24.11 7.84
CA LYS A 19 -5.80 -24.28 9.28
C LYS A 19 -7.04 -23.91 10.09
N LEU A 20 -7.75 -22.85 9.70
CA LEU A 20 -9.02 -22.45 10.33
C LEU A 20 -10.06 -23.57 10.21
N LEU A 21 -10.22 -24.16 9.03
CA LEU A 21 -11.14 -25.29 8.82
C LEU A 21 -10.76 -26.51 9.66
N LEU A 22 -9.47 -26.83 9.78
CA LEU A 22 -9.00 -27.91 10.64
C LEU A 22 -9.28 -27.65 12.13
N ALA A 23 -9.05 -26.42 12.61
CA ALA A 23 -9.37 -26.03 13.98
C ALA A 23 -10.88 -26.08 14.24
N ALA A 24 -11.71 -25.67 13.28
CA ALA A 24 -13.16 -25.75 13.37
C ALA A 24 -13.65 -27.20 13.43
N LYS A 25 -13.08 -28.07 12.59
CA LYS A 25 -13.37 -29.51 12.61
C LYS A 25 -13.00 -30.14 13.96
N ALA A 26 -11.83 -29.83 14.51
CA ALA A 26 -11.41 -30.34 15.81
C ALA A 26 -12.35 -29.87 16.93
N LEU A 27 -12.70 -28.58 16.96
CA LEU A 27 -13.61 -28.04 17.97
C LEU A 27 -15.02 -28.62 17.86
N SER A 28 -15.50 -28.90 16.65
CA SER A 28 -16.79 -29.56 16.43
C SER A 28 -16.80 -30.99 16.98
N ALA A 29 -15.69 -31.71 16.85
CA ALA A 29 -15.52 -33.05 17.38
C ALA A 29 -15.40 -33.08 18.92
N ASP A 30 -14.81 -32.06 19.53
CA ASP A 30 -14.70 -31.91 20.99
C ASP A 30 -14.93 -30.45 21.45
N PRO A 31 -16.17 -30.07 21.74
CA PRO A 31 -16.51 -28.72 22.19
C PRO A 31 -16.03 -28.38 23.62
N ALA A 32 -15.71 -29.40 24.42
CA ALA A 32 -15.28 -29.24 25.82
C ALA A 32 -13.77 -29.02 25.95
N ALA A 33 -13.00 -29.29 24.89
CA ALA A 33 -11.56 -29.08 24.87
C ALA A 33 -11.19 -27.60 25.13
N PRO A 34 -10.46 -27.31 26.22
CA PRO A 34 -10.22 -25.93 26.67
C PRO A 34 -9.40 -25.10 25.67
N ASN A 35 -8.52 -25.74 24.89
CA ASN A 35 -7.57 -25.04 24.02
C ASN A 35 -8.09 -24.84 22.57
N LEU A 36 -9.09 -25.61 22.13
CA LEU A 36 -9.52 -25.59 20.73
C LEU A 36 -10.22 -24.27 20.36
N LYS A 37 -10.95 -23.65 21.28
CA LYS A 37 -11.55 -22.32 21.08
C LYS A 37 -10.50 -21.24 20.84
N SER A 38 -9.41 -21.26 21.63
CA SER A 38 -8.31 -20.31 21.46
C SER A 38 -7.55 -20.54 20.15
N GLN A 39 -7.32 -21.79 19.77
CA GLN A 39 -6.68 -22.13 18.49
C GLN A 39 -7.52 -21.69 17.29
N LEU A 40 -8.84 -21.88 17.36
CA LEU A 40 -9.77 -21.41 16.33
C LEU A 40 -9.73 -19.89 16.20
N ALA A 41 -9.77 -19.16 17.33
CA ALA A 41 -9.68 -17.70 17.33
C ALA A 41 -8.35 -17.20 16.75
N ALA A 42 -7.23 -17.87 17.06
CA ALA A 42 -5.94 -17.55 16.49
C ALA A 42 -5.89 -17.80 14.98
N ALA A 43 -6.44 -18.93 14.51
CA ALA A 43 -6.54 -19.24 13.09
C ALA A 43 -7.42 -18.22 12.34
N ALA A 44 -8.52 -17.78 12.95
CA ALA A 44 -9.40 -16.76 12.37
C ALA A 44 -8.69 -15.42 12.21
N ARG A 45 -7.95 -14.98 13.24
CA ARG A 45 -7.11 -13.76 13.15
C ARG A 45 -6.08 -13.86 12.03
N ALA A 46 -5.37 -15.00 11.94
CA ALA A 46 -4.37 -15.20 10.89
C ALA A 46 -4.96 -15.08 9.46
N VAL A 47 -6.20 -15.53 9.25
CA VAL A 47 -6.92 -15.33 7.97
C VAL A 47 -7.20 -13.85 7.74
N THR A 48 -7.74 -13.14 8.74
CA THR A 48 -8.00 -11.70 8.66
C THR A 48 -6.74 -10.90 8.33
N ASP A 49 -5.63 -11.18 9.02
CA ASP A 49 -4.36 -10.50 8.82
C ASP A 49 -3.82 -10.74 7.40
N SER A 50 -3.91 -11.99 6.90
CA SER A 50 -3.48 -12.35 5.55
C SER A 50 -4.30 -11.63 4.47
N ILE A 51 -5.61 -11.46 4.69
CA ILE A 51 -6.49 -10.72 3.78
C ILE A 51 -6.15 -9.22 3.79
N ASN A 52 -5.96 -8.63 4.97
CA ASN A 52 -5.58 -7.21 5.10
C ASN A 52 -4.23 -6.93 4.42
N GLN A 53 -3.28 -7.85 4.53
CA GLN A 53 -2.00 -7.74 3.82
C GLN A 53 -2.18 -7.76 2.29
N LEU A 54 -3.05 -8.63 1.76
CA LEU A 54 -3.34 -8.65 0.33
C LEU A 54 -3.99 -7.34 -0.13
N ILE A 55 -4.98 -6.83 0.62
CA ILE A 55 -5.62 -5.54 0.32
C ILE A 55 -4.57 -4.44 0.28
N THR A 56 -3.69 -4.40 1.26
CA THR A 56 -2.59 -3.42 1.33
C THR A 56 -1.72 -3.47 0.08
N VAL A 57 -1.28 -4.66 -0.33
CA VAL A 57 -0.48 -4.82 -1.55
C VAL A 57 -1.25 -4.36 -2.79
N CYS A 58 -2.51 -4.75 -2.94
CA CYS A 58 -3.32 -4.35 -4.11
C CYS A 58 -3.68 -2.86 -4.14
N THR A 59 -3.72 -2.19 -2.99
CA THR A 59 -4.13 -0.77 -2.87
C THR A 59 -2.98 0.21 -2.76
N GLN A 60 -1.79 -0.23 -2.34
CA GLN A 60 -0.57 0.58 -2.27
C GLN A 60 0.37 0.35 -3.47
N GLN A 61 0.19 -0.75 -4.20
CA GLN A 61 0.97 -1.06 -5.40
C GLN A 61 0.09 -1.00 -6.66
N ALA A 62 -0.92 -0.14 -6.69
CA ALA A 62 -1.61 0.10 -7.94
C ALA A 62 -0.59 0.63 -8.97
N PRO A 63 -0.59 0.13 -10.22
CA PRO A 63 0.37 0.58 -11.23
C PRO A 63 0.34 2.11 -11.37
N GLY A 64 1.49 2.77 -11.26
CA GLY A 64 1.61 4.23 -11.33
C GLY A 64 1.45 4.98 -10.01
N GLN A 65 1.06 4.31 -8.92
CA GLN A 65 0.81 4.97 -7.63
C GLN A 65 2.07 5.57 -7.01
N LYS A 66 3.20 4.88 -7.11
CA LYS A 66 4.49 5.39 -6.60
C LYS A 66 4.93 6.65 -7.36
N GLU A 67 4.68 6.67 -8.66
CA GLU A 67 4.93 7.82 -9.53
C GLU A 67 4.02 8.99 -9.15
N CYS A 68 2.74 8.73 -8.90
CA CYS A 68 1.80 9.74 -8.38
C CYS A 68 2.23 10.28 -7.00
N ASP A 69 2.66 9.41 -6.08
CA ASP A 69 3.11 9.79 -4.73
C ASP A 69 4.43 10.59 -4.76
N ASN A 70 5.30 10.32 -5.74
CA ASN A 70 6.48 11.13 -5.98
C ASN A 70 6.08 12.51 -6.53
N ALA A 71 5.22 12.55 -7.55
CA ALA A 71 4.75 13.80 -8.13
C ALA A 71 4.03 14.68 -7.10
N LEU A 72 3.20 14.10 -6.23
CA LEU A 72 2.55 14.83 -5.15
C LEU A 72 3.54 15.47 -4.18
N ARG A 73 4.60 14.75 -3.78
CA ARG A 73 5.64 15.31 -2.90
C ARG A 73 6.42 16.45 -3.55
N GLU A 74 6.72 16.33 -4.84
CA GLU A 74 7.37 17.41 -5.59
C GLU A 74 6.47 18.65 -5.66
N LEU A 75 5.17 18.46 -5.94
CA LEU A 75 4.18 19.55 -5.96
C LEU A 75 4.05 20.25 -4.60
N GLU A 76 4.07 19.51 -3.50
CA GLU A 76 4.03 20.08 -2.15
C GLU A 76 5.26 20.93 -1.84
N THR A 77 6.44 20.46 -2.25
CA THR A 77 7.71 21.18 -2.08
C THR A 77 7.69 22.49 -2.86
N VAL A 78 7.26 22.46 -4.13
CA VAL A 78 7.18 23.66 -4.97
C VAL A 78 6.10 24.63 -4.46
N ARG A 79 4.99 24.13 -3.92
CA ARG A 79 3.94 24.97 -3.33
C ARG A 79 4.50 25.86 -2.20
N GLU A 80 5.34 25.31 -1.34
CA GLU A 80 5.95 26.06 -0.23
C GLU A 80 6.87 27.18 -0.74
N LEU A 81 7.66 26.91 -1.79
CA LEU A 81 8.51 27.93 -2.43
C LEU A 81 7.70 29.09 -3.02
N LEU A 82 6.51 28.80 -3.56
CA LEU A 82 5.62 29.80 -4.15
C LEU A 82 4.86 30.64 -3.10
N GLN A 83 4.74 30.16 -1.86
CA GLN A 83 4.04 30.90 -0.79
C GLN A 83 4.82 32.11 -0.28
N ASN A 84 6.16 32.10 -0.39
CA ASN A 84 7.01 33.20 0.06
C ASN A 84 8.18 33.47 -0.92
N PRO A 85 7.90 34.07 -2.09
CA PRO A 85 8.89 34.25 -3.16
C PRO A 85 9.79 35.47 -2.89
N THR A 86 10.63 35.40 -1.86
CA THR A 86 11.51 36.49 -1.45
C THR A 86 12.87 36.47 -2.14
N GLU A 87 13.26 35.33 -2.72
CA GLU A 87 14.56 35.15 -3.37
C GLU A 87 14.39 34.53 -4.76
N PRO A 88 15.24 34.92 -5.73
CA PRO A 88 15.25 34.28 -7.05
C PRO A 88 15.75 32.85 -6.95
N VAL A 89 15.15 31.96 -7.75
CA VAL A 89 15.53 30.53 -7.80
C VAL A 89 16.74 30.26 -8.71
N ASN A 90 17.09 31.21 -9.58
CA ASN A 90 18.21 31.14 -10.51
C ASN A 90 18.63 32.54 -10.97
N ASP A 91 19.69 32.62 -11.78
CA ASP A 91 20.25 33.87 -12.32
C ASP A 91 19.72 34.22 -13.72
N GLN A 92 18.57 33.67 -14.15
CA GLN A 92 18.04 33.92 -15.49
C GLN A 92 17.47 35.34 -15.64
N SER A 93 17.62 35.91 -16.83
CA SER A 93 16.96 37.17 -17.18
C SER A 93 15.46 36.96 -17.43
N TYR A 94 14.69 38.06 -17.36
CA TYR A 94 13.25 38.05 -17.61
C TYR A 94 12.85 37.34 -18.92
N PHE A 95 13.54 37.65 -20.02
CA PHE A 95 13.21 37.07 -21.34
C PHE A 95 13.54 35.57 -21.41
N HIS A 96 14.62 35.11 -20.76
CA HIS A 96 14.93 33.68 -20.68
C HIS A 96 13.90 32.91 -19.84
N CYS A 97 13.36 33.50 -18.77
CA CYS A 97 12.26 32.91 -18.03
C CYS A 97 10.99 32.80 -18.90
N LEU A 98 10.69 33.83 -19.71
CA LEU A 98 9.55 33.81 -20.63
C LEU A 98 9.66 32.67 -21.65
N ASP A 99 10.84 32.52 -22.27
CA ASP A 99 11.10 31.42 -23.21
C ASP A 99 10.92 30.05 -22.54
N SER A 100 11.44 29.89 -21.31
CA SER A 100 11.32 28.66 -20.53
C SER A 100 9.85 28.30 -20.24
N VAL A 101 9.01 29.28 -19.89
CA VAL A 101 7.57 29.05 -19.68
C VAL A 101 6.90 28.61 -20.98
N MET A 102 7.22 29.25 -22.10
CA MET A 102 6.67 28.91 -23.41
C MET A 102 7.06 27.50 -23.86
N GLU A 103 8.28 27.05 -23.57
CA GLU A 103 8.73 25.68 -23.83
C GLU A 103 7.99 24.63 -23.01
N ASN A 104 7.76 24.90 -21.72
CA ASN A 104 7.06 23.98 -20.80
C ASN A 104 5.53 23.95 -21.02
N SER A 105 4.97 24.93 -21.72
CA SER A 105 3.52 25.02 -22.01
C SER A 105 3.06 24.23 -23.24
N LYS A 106 3.98 23.60 -23.99
CA LYS A 106 3.66 22.80 -25.19
C LYS A 106 3.25 21.38 -24.82
#